data_AF-A0A2D2LXZ3-F1
#
_entry.id   AF-A0A2D2LXZ3-F1
#
_cell.length_a   1.000
_cell.length_b   1.000
_cell.length_c   1.000
_cell.angle_alpha   90.00
_cell.angle_beta   90.00
_cell.angle_gamma   90.00
#
_symmetry.space_group_name_H-M   'P 1'
#
loop_
_entity.id
_entity.type
_entity.pdbx_description
1 polymer ?
#
loop_
_entity_poly.entity_id
_entity_poly.type
_entity_poly.pdbx_seq_one_letter_code
_entity_poly.pdbx_strand_id
1 'polypeptide(L)' 'MVKFIDDEKEKYGVESICRILPIAPSTYYRIKDEQDNPEKQSHRKQSDKHLMAQIKQIWQASGCRYGIRKV' A
#
# COMPACT_ATOMS: atom_id res chain seq x y z
N MET A 1 1.47 -7.40 1.01
CA MET A 1 0.37 -8.12 1.69
C MET A 1 -0.80 -8.40 0.75
N VAL A 2 -1.55 -7.39 0.29
CA VAL A 2 -2.72 -7.60 -0.58
C VAL A 2 -2.37 -8.31 -1.89
N LYS A 3 -1.27 -7.91 -2.56
CA LYS A 3 -0.77 -8.62 -3.76
C LYS A 3 -0.58 -10.12 -3.54
N PHE A 4 0.09 -10.51 -2.45
CA PHE A 4 0.31 -11.92 -2.13
C PHE A 4 -1.01 -12.69 -1.93
N ILE A 5 -1.99 -12.07 -1.26
CA ILE A 5 -3.33 -12.68 -1.10
C ILE A 5 -4.02 -12.78 -2.47
N ASP A 6 -3.89 -11.78 -3.33
CA ASP A 6 -4.44 -11.79 -4.68
C ASP A 6 -3.86 -12.89 -5.57
N ASP A 7 -2.54 -13.13 -5.46
CA ASP A 7 -1.84 -14.13 -6.25
C ASP A 7 -2.19 -15.56 -5.82
N GLU A 8 -2.50 -15.76 -4.54
CA GLU A 8 -2.69 -17.09 -3.94
C GLU A 8 -4.15 -17.41 -3.58
N LYS A 9 -5.09 -16.45 -3.70
CA LYS A 9 -6.51 -16.65 -3.35
C LYS A 9 -7.19 -17.76 -4.14
N GLU A 10 -6.79 -17.99 -5.39
CA GLU A 10 -7.39 -19.03 -6.22
C GLU A 10 -7.01 -20.44 -5.76
N LYS A 11 -5.83 -20.60 -5.16
CA LYS A 11 -5.33 -21.90 -4.68
C LYS A 11 -5.79 -22.23 -3.27
N TYR A 12 -5.79 -21.23 -2.37
CA TYR A 12 -5.96 -21.47 -0.93
C TYR A 12 -7.19 -20.77 -0.32
N GLY A 13 -7.80 -19.83 -1.03
CA GLY A 13 -8.87 -18.98 -0.50
C GLY A 13 -8.36 -17.85 0.40
N VAL A 14 -9.06 -16.72 0.38
CA VAL A 14 -8.68 -15.52 1.13
C VAL A 14 -8.66 -15.77 2.64
N GLU A 15 -9.64 -16.50 3.18
CA GLU A 15 -9.76 -16.75 4.63
C GLU A 15 -8.60 -17.56 5.20
N SER A 16 -8.15 -18.59 4.47
CA SER A 16 -7.02 -19.44 4.87
C SER A 16 -5.73 -18.63 4.94
N ILE A 17 -5.48 -17.78 3.93
CA ILE A 17 -4.29 -16.93 3.88
C ILE A 17 -4.37 -15.86 4.99
N CYS A 18 -5.53 -15.24 5.19
CA CYS A 18 -5.75 -14.25 6.24
C CYS A 18 -5.50 -14.83 7.64
N ARG A 19 -5.89 -16.09 7.87
CA ARG A 19 -5.63 -16.81 9.14
C ARG A 19 -4.13 -17.02 9.39
N ILE A 20 -3.35 -17.27 8.35
CA ILE A 20 -1.88 -17.48 8.45
C ILE A 20 -1.13 -16.16 8.59
N LEU A 21 -1.61 -15.07 7.97
CA LEU A 21 -1.00 -13.73 8.01
C LEU A 21 -1.45 -12.86 9.21
N PRO A 22 -1.94 -13.49 10.29
CA PRO A 22 -2.93 -12.95 11.25
C PRO A 22 -3.57 -11.60 10.88
N ILE A 23 -4.34 -11.56 9.79
CA ILE A 23 -5.16 -10.41 9.42
C ILE A 23 -6.63 -10.78 9.33
N ALA A 24 -7.51 -9.81 9.59
CA ALA A 24 -8.94 -10.01 9.36
C ALA A 24 -9.26 -9.96 7.85
N PRO A 25 -10.09 -10.87 7.31
CA PRO A 25 -10.53 -10.82 5.91
C PRO A 25 -11.18 -9.49 5.53
N SER A 26 -11.91 -8.87 6.45
CA SER A 26 -12.49 -7.53 6.27
C SER A 26 -11.43 -6.46 5.96
N THR A 27 -10.24 -6.57 6.52
CA THR A 27 -9.13 -5.65 6.24
C THR A 27 -8.63 -5.82 4.81
N TYR A 28 -8.56 -7.07 4.31
CA TYR A 28 -8.20 -7.34 2.92
C TYR A 28 -9.22 -6.71 1.96
N TYR A 29 -10.51 -6.97 2.16
CA TYR A 29 -11.56 -6.43 1.29
C TYR A 29 -11.65 -4.90 1.35
N ARG A 30 -11.45 -4.29 2.52
CA ARG A 30 -11.38 -2.82 2.65
C ARG A 30 -10.23 -2.25 1.84
N ILE A 31 -9.03 -2.86 1.90
CA ILE A 31 -7.88 -2.37 1.13
C ILE A 31 -8.12 -2.56 -0.37
N LYS A 32 -8.78 -3.66 -0.79
CA LYS A 32 -9.19 -3.89 -2.17
C LYS A 32 -10.15 -2.79 -2.66
N ASP A 33 -11.18 -2.49 -1.87
CA ASP A 33 -12.15 -1.45 -2.19
C ASP A 33 -11.51 -0.05 -2.26
N GLU A 34 -10.58 0.26 -1.35
CA GLU A 34 -9.79 1.51 -1.39
C GLU A 34 -8.86 1.60 -2.61
N GLN A 35 -8.41 0.48 -3.18
CA GLN A 35 -7.57 0.46 -4.39
C GLN A 35 -8.39 0.74 -5.64
N ASP A 36 -9.58 0.12 -5.72
CA ASP A 36 -10.49 0.28 -6.86
C ASP A 36 -11.20 1.64 -6.83
N ASN A 37 -11.44 2.19 -5.64
CA ASN A 37 -12.14 3.45 -5.39
C ASN A 37 -11.25 4.44 -4.61
N PRO A 38 -10.36 5.20 -5.30
CA PRO A 38 -9.45 6.14 -4.65
C PRO A 38 -10.15 7.21 -3.79
N GLU A 39 -11.39 7.54 -4.10
CA GLU A 39 -12.23 8.51 -3.38
C GLU A 39 -12.65 8.02 -1.98
N LYS A 40 -12.71 6.70 -1.76
CA LYS A 40 -13.01 6.11 -0.44
C LYS A 40 -11.83 6.13 0.50
N GLN A 41 -10.62 6.44 -0.01
CA GLN A 41 -9.45 6.57 0.85
C GLN A 41 -9.58 7.80 1.74
N SER A 42 -9.07 7.72 2.96
CA SER A 42 -8.98 8.88 3.86
C SER A 42 -8.31 10.07 3.16
N HIS A 43 -8.76 11.30 3.43
CA HIS A 43 -8.16 12.52 2.89
C HIS A 43 -6.63 12.56 3.05
N ARG A 44 -6.10 12.11 4.20
CA ARG A 44 -4.65 12.03 4.43
C ARG A 44 -3.94 11.15 3.40
N LYS A 45 -4.45 9.95 3.11
CA LYS A 45 -3.84 9.06 2.10
C LYS A 45 -3.85 9.68 0.70
N GLN A 46 -4.92 10.38 0.35
CA GLN A 46 -5.02 11.08 -0.92
C GLN A 46 -3.95 12.19 -1.02
N SER A 47 -3.84 13.04 0.02
CA SER A 47 -2.82 14.08 0.09
C SER A 47 -1.40 13.51 0.09
N ASP A 48 -1.14 12.45 0.87
CA ASP A 48 0.16 11.79 0.95
C ASP A 48 0.62 11.27 -0.42
N LYS A 49 -0.30 10.72 -1.24
CA LYS A 49 0.04 10.27 -2.60
C LYS A 49 0.64 11.39 -3.45
N HIS A 50 0.08 12.59 -3.37
CA HIS A 50 0.57 13.76 -4.10
C HIS A 50 1.86 14.32 -3.49
N LEU A 51 1.91 14.45 -2.16
CA LEU A 51 3.08 14.99 -1.46
C LEU A 51 4.30 14.08 -1.61
N MET A 52 4.14 12.76 -1.49
CA MET A 52 5.23 11.80 -1.66
C MET A 52 5.84 11.87 -3.07
N ALA A 53 5.02 12.06 -4.10
CA ALA A 53 5.53 12.22 -5.47
C ALA A 53 6.40 13.48 -5.61
N GLN A 54 5.94 14.61 -5.07
CA GLN A 54 6.69 15.87 -5.08
C GLN A 54 7.99 15.76 -4.26
N ILE A 55 7.93 15.19 -3.07
CA ILE A 55 9.10 14.95 -2.22
C ILE A 55 10.13 14.09 -2.97
N LYS A 56 9.69 13.02 -3.65
CA LYS A 56 10.57 12.16 -4.43
C LYS A 56 11.24 12.89 -5.60
N GLN A 57 10.50 13.76 -6.30
CA GLN A 57 11.06 14.57 -7.39
C GLN A 57 12.12 15.56 -6.87
N ILE A 58 11.82 16.28 -5.79
CA ILE A 58 12.76 17.23 -5.16
C ILE A 58 13.99 16.48 -4.65
N TRP A 59 13.80 15.31 -4.04
CA TRP A 59 14.89 14.46 -3.57
C TRP A 59 15.82 14.03 -4.72
N GLN A 60 15.26 13.57 -5.83
CA GLN A 60 16.03 13.22 -7.03
C GLN A 60 16.77 14.43 -7.61
N ALA A 61 16.10 15.59 -7.70
CA ALA A 61 16.72 16.83 -8.18
C ALA A 61 17.86 17.31 -7.27
N SER A 62 17.75 17.06 -5.96
CA SER A 62 18.82 17.35 -4.99
C SER A 62 20.02 16.40 -5.07
N GLY A 63 19.99 15.41 -5.97
CA GLY A 63 21.01 14.37 -6.07
C GLY A 63 20.97 13.38 -4.91
N CYS A 64 19.77 13.11 -4.38
CA CYS A 64 19.54 12.20 -3.27
C CYS A 64 20.33 12.53 -1.99
N ARG A 65 20.74 13.79 -1.80
CA ARG A 65 21.63 14.22 -0.69
C ARG A 65 20.97 14.15 0.69
N TYR A 66 19.69 14.46 0.76
CA TYR A 66 18.92 14.49 1.99
C TYR A 66 18.10 13.20 2.13
N GLY A 67 18.14 12.55 3.29
CA GLY A 67 17.46 11.26 3.51
C GLY A 67 18.36 10.31 4.30
N ILE A 68 17.88 9.08 4.54
CA ILE A 68 18.65 8.10 5.29
C ILE A 68 19.86 7.65 4.46
N ARG A 69 21.00 8.28 4.70
CA ARG A 69 22.30 7.86 4.16
C ARG A 69 22.64 6.54 4.82
N LYS A 70 22.27 5.41 4.22
CA LYS A 70 22.89 4.13 4.56
C LYS A 70 24.20 4.06 3.77
N VAL A 71 25.27 3.83 4.53
CA VAL A 71 26.70 3.78 4.16
C VAL A 71 26.93 3.08 2.84
#